data_AF-A0A7Y2B409-F1
#
_entry.id   AF-A0A7Y2B409-F1
#
_cell.length_a   1.000
_cell.length_b   1.000
_cell.length_c   1.000
_cell.angle_alpha   90.00
_cell.angle_beta   90.00
_cell.angle_gamma   90.00
#
_symmetry.space_group_name_H-M   'P 1'
#
loop_
_entity.id
_entity.type
_entity.pdbx_description
1 polymer ?
#
loop_
_entity_poly.entity_id
_entity_poly.type
_entity_poly.pdbx_seq_one_letter_code
_entity_poly.pdbx_strand_id
1 'polypeptide(L)'
;RNIDDDPFAVRANRERFGTEILIAYDPTPATWQWQWDSIFKEDARLAWSLRFVHYHNLSTQDAAIAFLEDGATTFAFPASTPKRDLWDIHARVLSRLSTNARIVAHMYGGTKEPVGDDQRKIKWGGGDFRLDLHSVKIETKALWNDYGPYDYHRDFNLTFPLQLFADVAYTLGMPVWWEPQTMVGIAGKYRTLDSNSPRYCPEEIAGPTGEVVCDPLAPGELGVEWEFKTYLHFAI
;
A
#
# COMPACT_ATOMS: atom_id res chain seq x y z
N ARG A 1 2.01 -27.85 -4.59
CA ARG A 1 0.65 -27.81 -5.15
C ARG A 1 0.38 -26.39 -5.65
N ASN A 2 -0.28 -26.25 -6.79
CA ASN A 2 -0.70 -24.97 -7.38
C ASN A 2 -2.14 -25.13 -7.91
N ILE A 3 -2.74 -24.03 -8.36
CA ILE A 3 -4.14 -23.99 -8.83
C ILE A 3 -4.34 -24.58 -10.25
N ASP A 4 -3.26 -24.73 -11.03
CA ASP A 4 -3.30 -25.32 -12.37
C ASP A 4 -3.34 -26.86 -12.31
N ASP A 5 -2.60 -27.44 -11.37
CA ASP A 5 -2.43 -28.88 -11.21
C ASP A 5 -3.36 -29.50 -10.14
N ASP A 6 -3.94 -28.69 -9.25
CA ASP A 6 -4.85 -29.16 -8.20
C ASP A 6 -6.00 -28.17 -7.93
N PRO A 7 -7.26 -28.55 -8.20
CA PRO A 7 -8.43 -27.70 -7.94
C PRO A 7 -8.67 -27.41 -6.45
N PHE A 8 -8.00 -28.12 -5.55
CA PHE A 8 -8.09 -27.92 -4.09
C PHE A 8 -6.95 -27.10 -3.51
N ALA A 9 -6.14 -26.40 -4.33
CA ALA A 9 -5.10 -25.50 -3.86
C ALA A 9 -5.63 -24.45 -2.85
N VAL A 10 -5.00 -24.40 -1.68
CA VAL A 10 -5.37 -23.57 -0.54
C VAL A 10 -4.40 -22.41 -0.43
N ARG A 11 -4.86 -21.24 -0.88
CA ARG A 11 -4.12 -19.98 -0.72
C ARG A 11 -4.67 -19.16 0.45
N ALA A 12 -5.94 -18.79 0.44
CA ALA A 12 -6.51 -17.94 1.47
C ALA A 12 -6.78 -18.65 2.82
N ASN A 13 -6.96 -19.98 2.80
CA ASN A 13 -7.42 -20.78 3.95
C ASN A 13 -6.32 -21.67 4.55
N ARG A 14 -5.06 -21.21 4.54
CA ARG A 14 -3.98 -21.94 5.24
C ARG A 14 -4.26 -22.00 6.74
N GLU A 15 -3.78 -23.07 7.38
CA GLU A 15 -4.00 -23.29 8.81
C GLU A 15 -3.31 -22.18 9.63
N ARG A 16 -4.09 -21.46 10.44
CA ARG A 16 -3.61 -20.28 11.20
C ARG A 16 -4.37 -20.07 12.50
N PHE A 17 -3.65 -19.58 13.52
CA PHE A 17 -4.24 -18.94 14.69
C PHE A 17 -4.15 -17.43 14.54
N GLY A 18 -5.26 -16.73 14.79
CA GLY A 18 -5.33 -15.27 14.76
C GLY A 18 -5.67 -14.71 16.14
N THR A 19 -5.04 -13.61 16.52
CA THR A 19 -5.42 -12.82 17.70
C THR A 19 -5.60 -11.38 17.27
N GLU A 20 -6.69 -10.76 17.68
CA GLU A 20 -7.01 -9.38 17.36
C GLU A 20 -7.33 -8.59 18.64
N ILE A 21 -6.76 -7.40 18.72
CA ILE A 21 -7.08 -6.39 19.73
C ILE A 21 -7.55 -5.16 18.99
N LEU A 22 -8.74 -4.66 19.35
CA LEU A 22 -9.30 -3.42 18.84
C LEU A 22 -9.61 -2.49 20.01
N ILE A 23 -9.00 -1.32 19.99
CA ILE A 23 -9.26 -0.24 20.93
C ILE A 23 -9.79 0.92 20.11
N ALA A 24 -10.91 1.50 20.54
CA ALA A 24 -11.49 2.64 19.85
C ALA A 24 -12.02 3.66 20.84
N TYR A 25 -11.96 4.91 20.42
CA TYR A 25 -12.52 6.05 21.10
C TYR A 25 -13.33 6.85 20.09
N ASP A 26 -14.62 6.99 20.37
CA ASP A 26 -15.54 7.76 19.55
C ASP A 26 -16.53 8.46 20.49
N PRO A 27 -16.45 9.80 20.65
CA PRO A 27 -17.35 10.54 21.53
C PRO A 27 -18.73 10.81 20.91
N THR A 28 -18.93 10.51 19.62
CA THR A 28 -20.11 10.86 18.83
C THR A 28 -20.74 9.60 18.22
N PRO A 29 -21.41 8.77 19.04
CA PRO A 29 -21.93 7.47 18.60
C PRO A 29 -23.01 7.56 17.49
N ALA A 30 -23.59 8.74 17.27
CA ALA A 30 -24.57 8.99 16.21
C ALA A 30 -23.95 9.01 14.79
N THR A 31 -22.65 9.29 14.70
CA THR A 31 -21.89 9.56 13.47
C THR A 31 -20.65 8.67 13.38
N TRP A 32 -20.82 7.42 13.82
CA TRP A 32 -19.77 6.42 14.07
C TRP A 32 -18.62 6.35 13.05
N GLN A 33 -17.37 6.34 13.55
CA GLN A 33 -16.15 6.38 12.73
C GLN A 33 -16.00 5.28 11.66
N TRP A 34 -16.65 4.13 11.82
CA TRP A 34 -16.62 3.01 10.85
C TRP A 34 -17.71 3.09 9.77
N GLN A 35 -18.59 4.09 9.81
CA GLN A 35 -19.49 4.33 8.70
C GLN A 35 -18.69 4.61 7.43
N TRP A 36 -19.22 4.13 6.30
CA TRP A 36 -18.60 4.27 4.98
C TRP A 36 -18.41 5.75 4.59
N ASP A 37 -19.28 6.63 5.08
CA ASP A 37 -19.26 8.08 4.89
C ASP A 37 -18.75 8.85 6.12
N SER A 38 -18.05 8.18 7.05
CA SER A 38 -17.57 8.81 8.29
C SER A 38 -16.64 9.99 8.01
N ILE A 39 -15.95 10.03 6.88
CA ILE A 39 -15.14 11.18 6.45
C ILE A 39 -15.99 12.47 6.37
N PHE A 40 -17.29 12.36 6.08
CA PHE A 40 -18.25 13.49 5.97
C PHE A 40 -19.19 13.60 7.15
N LYS A 41 -19.61 12.47 7.73
CA LYS A 41 -20.61 12.48 8.80
C LYS A 41 -20.00 12.59 10.18
N GLU A 42 -18.79 12.06 10.38
CA GLU A 42 -18.12 12.14 11.68
C GLU A 42 -17.98 13.61 12.10
N ASP A 43 -18.50 13.91 13.28
CA ASP A 43 -18.50 15.23 13.87
C ASP A 43 -17.70 15.30 15.18
N ALA A 44 -17.08 14.19 15.60
CA ALA A 44 -16.10 14.17 16.68
C ALA A 44 -14.99 15.21 16.45
N ARG A 45 -14.67 15.97 17.51
CA ARG A 45 -13.41 16.73 17.56
C ARG A 45 -12.18 15.82 17.47
N LEU A 46 -12.31 14.58 17.92
CA LEU A 46 -11.31 13.54 17.80
C LEU A 46 -12.01 12.18 17.99
N ALA A 47 -11.97 11.34 16.97
CA ALA A 47 -12.29 9.92 17.04
C ALA A 47 -11.08 9.14 16.54
N TRP A 48 -10.79 8.00 17.15
CA TRP A 48 -9.70 7.14 16.71
C TRP A 48 -9.98 5.68 16.99
N SER A 49 -9.30 4.82 16.26
CA SER A 49 -9.25 3.39 16.50
C SER A 49 -7.84 2.87 16.28
N LEU A 50 -7.45 1.86 17.05
CA LEU A 50 -6.20 1.14 16.97
C LEU A 50 -6.52 -0.35 16.95
N ARG A 51 -6.16 -1.00 15.86
CA ARG A 51 -6.30 -2.43 15.64
C ARG A 51 -4.92 -3.05 15.59
N PHE A 52 -4.71 -4.12 16.35
CA PHE A 52 -3.53 -4.97 16.25
C PHE A 52 -3.99 -6.38 15.97
N VAL A 53 -3.40 -7.01 14.96
CA VAL A 53 -3.67 -8.41 14.61
C VAL A 53 -2.36 -9.17 14.54
N HIS A 54 -2.32 -10.34 15.15
CA HIS A 54 -1.23 -11.30 15.05
C HIS A 54 -1.73 -12.59 14.43
N TYR A 55 -0.98 -13.13 13.47
CA TYR A 55 -1.27 -14.39 12.80
C TYR A 55 -0.10 -15.35 13.01
N HIS A 56 -0.37 -16.49 13.63
CA HIS A 56 0.54 -17.63 13.68
C HIS A 56 0.14 -18.62 12.58
N ASN A 57 0.93 -18.69 11.50
CA ASN A 57 0.67 -19.59 10.39
C ASN A 57 1.37 -20.93 10.61
N LEU A 58 0.59 -22.00 10.65
CA LEU A 58 1.07 -23.35 10.99
C LEU A 58 1.55 -24.13 9.76
N SER A 59 0.95 -23.83 8.60
CA SER A 59 1.27 -24.46 7.34
C SER A 59 1.86 -23.47 6.34
N THR A 60 2.59 -23.99 5.35
CA THR A 60 2.95 -23.23 4.16
C THR A 60 1.69 -22.95 3.33
N GLN A 61 1.72 -21.88 2.54
CA GLN A 61 0.67 -21.61 1.55
C GLN A 61 0.93 -22.44 0.28
N ASP A 62 -0.10 -22.71 -0.52
CA ASP A 62 0.09 -23.27 -1.86
C ASP A 62 0.58 -22.21 -2.85
N ALA A 63 1.26 -22.67 -3.91
CA ALA A 63 1.85 -21.80 -4.91
C ALA A 63 0.79 -20.99 -5.67
N ALA A 64 1.15 -19.74 -5.95
CA ALA A 64 0.35 -18.82 -6.73
C ALA A 64 0.64 -18.94 -8.23
N ILE A 65 -0.23 -18.35 -9.04
CA ILE A 65 0.06 -18.03 -10.44
C ILE A 65 0.62 -16.62 -10.48
N ALA A 66 1.70 -16.42 -11.24
CA ALA A 66 2.23 -15.13 -11.61
C ALA A 66 1.76 -14.72 -13.01
N PHE A 67 1.59 -13.42 -13.22
CA PHE A 67 1.49 -12.80 -14.53
C PHE A 67 2.78 -12.00 -14.78
N LEU A 68 3.44 -12.24 -15.90
CA LEU A 68 4.61 -11.46 -16.29
C LEU A 68 4.21 -10.05 -16.73
N GLU A 69 5.21 -9.16 -16.86
CA GLU A 69 5.03 -7.77 -17.25
C GLU A 69 4.34 -7.61 -18.63
N ASP A 70 4.44 -8.63 -19.49
CA ASP A 70 3.75 -8.68 -20.78
C ASP A 70 2.22 -8.85 -20.66
N GLY A 71 1.71 -9.13 -19.46
CA GLY A 71 0.29 -9.28 -19.15
C GLY A 71 -0.38 -10.52 -19.74
N ALA A 72 0.38 -11.38 -20.44
CA ALA A 72 -0.17 -12.54 -21.16
C ALA A 72 0.49 -13.85 -20.72
N THR A 73 1.77 -13.82 -20.38
CA THR A 73 2.49 -15.02 -19.97
C THR A 73 2.22 -15.31 -18.49
N THR A 74 1.81 -16.54 -18.22
CA THR A 74 1.49 -17.02 -16.86
C THR A 74 2.32 -18.23 -16.51
N PHE A 75 2.66 -18.37 -15.24
CA PHE A 75 3.28 -19.58 -14.70
C PHE A 75 2.90 -19.76 -13.23
N ALA A 76 2.84 -21.01 -12.78
CA ALA A 76 2.73 -21.33 -11.37
C ALA A 76 4.10 -21.25 -10.70
N PHE A 77 4.20 -20.55 -9.57
CA PHE A 77 5.41 -20.55 -8.77
C PHE A 77 5.77 -21.98 -8.31
N PRO A 78 7.06 -22.31 -8.16
CA PRO A 78 7.47 -23.64 -7.71
C PRO A 78 7.15 -23.88 -6.23
N ALA A 79 7.04 -22.81 -5.45
CA ALA A 79 6.76 -22.84 -4.02
C ALA A 79 5.95 -21.60 -3.60
N SER A 80 5.70 -21.48 -2.29
CA SER A 80 5.12 -20.29 -1.68
C SER A 80 5.79 -20.02 -0.34
N THR A 81 5.22 -19.08 0.39
CA THR A 81 5.76 -18.58 1.64
C THR A 81 5.73 -19.64 2.75
N PRO A 82 6.80 -19.71 3.57
CA PRO A 82 6.94 -20.71 4.61
C PRO A 82 6.02 -20.41 5.78
N LYS A 83 5.84 -21.40 6.68
CA LYS A 83 5.16 -21.18 7.97
C LYS A 83 5.91 -20.11 8.77
N ARG A 84 5.22 -19.04 9.18
CA ARG A 84 5.81 -17.96 9.98
C ARG A 84 4.74 -17.05 10.57
N ASP A 85 5.16 -16.30 11.58
CA ASP A 85 4.32 -15.30 12.22
C ASP A 85 4.28 -14.01 11.42
N LEU A 86 3.07 -13.48 11.31
CA LEU A 86 2.78 -12.15 10.78
C LEU A 86 2.04 -11.31 11.81
N TRP A 87 2.21 -10.01 11.72
CA TRP A 87 1.42 -9.07 12.48
C TRP A 87 1.12 -7.83 11.66
N ASP A 88 0.05 -7.14 12.02
CA ASP A 88 -0.40 -5.92 11.41
C ASP A 88 -0.99 -4.99 12.47
N ILE A 89 -0.63 -3.70 12.42
CA ILE A 89 -1.20 -2.66 13.26
C ILE A 89 -1.78 -1.58 12.36
N HIS A 90 -3.00 -1.16 12.66
CA HIS A 90 -3.70 -0.09 11.95
C HIS A 90 -4.28 0.88 12.95
N ALA A 91 -3.91 2.14 12.82
CA ALA A 91 -4.53 3.24 13.51
C ALA A 91 -5.30 4.10 12.51
N ARG A 92 -6.50 4.51 12.90
CA ARG A 92 -7.31 5.48 12.17
C ARG A 92 -7.63 6.63 13.10
N VAL A 93 -7.54 7.85 12.58
CA VAL A 93 -7.88 9.08 13.29
C VAL A 93 -8.78 9.90 12.40
N LEU A 94 -9.91 10.35 12.93
CA LEU A 94 -10.78 11.35 12.33
C LEU A 94 -10.91 12.52 13.29
N SER A 95 -10.90 13.74 12.75
CA SER A 95 -11.08 14.94 13.54
C SER A 95 -11.77 16.01 12.72
N ARG A 96 -12.91 16.49 13.21
CA ARG A 96 -13.55 17.70 12.72
C ARG A 96 -13.08 18.89 13.54
N LEU A 97 -12.10 19.63 13.01
CA LEU A 97 -11.54 20.82 13.67
C LEU A 97 -12.50 22.01 13.62
N SER A 98 -13.24 22.14 12.50
CA SER A 98 -14.29 23.14 12.32
C SER A 98 -15.34 22.64 11.31
N THR A 99 -16.33 23.46 10.98
CA THR A 99 -17.30 23.14 9.90
C THR A 99 -16.62 22.89 8.56
N ASN A 100 -15.49 23.55 8.29
CA ASN A 100 -14.82 23.54 6.99
C ASN A 100 -13.39 22.98 7.06
N ALA A 101 -13.00 22.36 8.18
CA ALA A 101 -11.68 21.77 8.38
C ALA A 101 -11.82 20.36 8.95
N ARG A 102 -11.41 19.36 8.18
CA ARG A 102 -11.48 17.94 8.54
C ARG A 102 -10.13 17.28 8.32
N ILE A 103 -9.77 16.41 9.25
CA ILE A 103 -8.57 15.59 9.19
C ILE A 103 -8.98 14.13 9.19
N VAL A 104 -8.37 13.36 8.30
CA VAL A 104 -8.37 11.91 8.33
C VAL A 104 -6.92 11.46 8.25
N ALA A 105 -6.50 10.60 9.16
CA ALA A 105 -5.19 9.98 9.09
C ALA A 105 -5.32 8.47 9.31
N HIS A 106 -4.57 7.72 8.52
CA HIS A 106 -4.34 6.31 8.75
C HIS A 106 -2.86 6.09 8.95
N MET A 107 -2.50 5.26 9.91
CA MET A 107 -1.13 4.82 10.14
C MET A 107 -1.16 3.32 10.24
N TYR A 108 -0.21 2.65 9.62
CA TYR A 108 -0.19 1.20 9.56
C TYR A 108 1.23 0.67 9.50
N GLY A 109 1.39 -0.57 9.90
CA GLY A 109 2.67 -1.25 9.80
C GLY A 109 2.57 -2.69 10.25
N GLY A 110 3.57 -3.47 9.90
CA GLY A 110 3.53 -4.88 10.20
C GLY A 110 4.52 -5.67 9.40
N THR A 111 4.16 -6.92 9.17
CA THR A 111 4.91 -7.82 8.30
C THR A 111 4.05 -8.31 7.15
N LYS A 112 4.63 -8.33 5.96
CA LYS A 112 4.00 -8.83 4.73
C LYS A 112 4.79 -9.99 4.15
N GLU A 113 4.08 -10.75 3.34
CA GLU A 113 4.57 -11.89 2.60
C GLU A 113 4.34 -11.64 1.11
N PRO A 114 5.30 -12.01 0.24
CA PRO A 114 5.04 -12.03 -1.18
C PRO A 114 4.02 -13.11 -1.51
N VAL A 115 3.44 -12.97 -2.69
CA VAL A 115 2.56 -14.00 -3.26
C VAL A 115 3.36 -15.16 -3.86
N GLY A 116 4.55 -14.88 -4.39
CA GLY A 116 5.42 -15.86 -5.02
C GLY A 116 6.21 -16.75 -4.06
N ASP A 117 7.31 -17.28 -4.57
CA ASP A 117 8.19 -18.26 -3.91
C ASP A 117 9.29 -17.62 -3.04
N ASP A 118 9.45 -16.30 -3.08
CA ASP A 118 10.46 -15.60 -2.29
C ASP A 118 10.22 -15.80 -0.77
N GLN A 119 11.28 -16.25 -0.10
CA GLN A 119 11.29 -16.53 1.33
C GLN A 119 11.48 -15.27 2.18
N ARG A 120 11.80 -14.11 1.60
CA ARG A 120 12.02 -12.84 2.32
C ARG A 120 10.71 -12.29 2.90
N LYS A 121 10.66 -12.19 4.24
CA LYS A 121 9.58 -11.52 4.99
C LYS A 121 9.88 -10.02 5.08
N ILE A 122 8.91 -9.20 4.71
CA ILE A 122 9.06 -7.74 4.74
C ILE A 122 8.51 -7.19 6.04
N LYS A 123 9.21 -6.22 6.63
CA LYS A 123 8.67 -5.33 7.66
C LYS A 123 8.35 -4.01 6.99
N TRP A 124 7.08 -3.67 6.95
CA TRP A 124 6.57 -2.50 6.24
C TRP A 124 5.93 -1.54 7.23
N GLY A 125 5.86 -0.28 6.83
CA GLY A 125 5.15 0.75 7.56
C GLY A 125 4.65 1.81 6.61
N GLY A 126 3.66 2.57 7.05
CA GLY A 126 3.18 3.69 6.27
C GLY A 126 2.09 4.45 6.97
N GLY A 127 1.67 5.50 6.29
CA GLY A 127 0.51 6.27 6.70
C GLY A 127 0.05 7.16 5.58
N ASP A 128 -1.21 7.50 5.64
CA ASP A 128 -1.81 8.53 4.80
C ASP A 128 -2.49 9.57 5.68
N PHE A 129 -2.48 10.79 5.18
CA PHE A 129 -3.04 11.94 5.84
C PHE A 129 -3.81 12.74 4.80
N ARG A 130 -5.04 13.09 5.15
CA ARG A 130 -5.93 13.92 4.36
C ARG A 130 -6.40 15.09 5.21
N LEU A 131 -6.33 16.27 4.61
CA LEU A 131 -6.83 17.50 5.16
C LEU A 131 -7.73 18.18 4.14
N ASP A 132 -9.00 18.33 4.50
CA ASP A 132 -9.98 19.08 3.71
C ASP A 132 -10.19 20.44 4.38
N LEU A 133 -9.88 21.52 3.66
CA LEU A 133 -9.97 22.92 4.09
C LEU A 133 -10.80 23.73 3.09
N HIS A 134 -12.08 23.96 3.38
CA HIS A 134 -13.02 24.60 2.44
C HIS A 134 -13.01 23.93 1.05
N SER A 135 -12.32 24.54 0.09
CA SER A 135 -12.20 24.14 -1.30
C SER A 135 -10.80 23.60 -1.64
N VAL A 136 -9.96 23.41 -0.63
CA VAL A 136 -8.62 22.84 -0.78
C VAL A 136 -8.61 21.46 -0.14
N LYS A 137 -8.10 20.48 -0.89
CA LYS A 137 -7.87 19.13 -0.45
C LYS A 137 -6.36 18.86 -0.49
N ILE A 138 -5.81 18.40 0.62
CA ILE A 138 -4.40 18.01 0.73
C ILE A 138 -4.38 16.54 1.11
N GLU A 139 -3.69 15.73 0.33
CA GLU A 139 -3.47 14.31 0.60
C GLU A 139 -1.98 14.02 0.58
N THR A 140 -1.49 13.34 1.60
CA THR A 140 -0.11 12.87 1.66
C THR A 140 -0.09 11.41 2.05
N LYS A 141 0.91 10.69 1.55
CA LYS A 141 1.12 9.28 1.87
C LYS A 141 2.60 8.99 1.95
N ALA A 142 3.02 8.29 3.00
CA ALA A 142 4.38 7.83 3.18
C ALA A 142 4.38 6.33 3.40
N LEU A 143 5.23 5.61 2.68
CA LEU A 143 5.39 4.17 2.78
C LEU A 143 6.88 3.83 2.95
N TRP A 144 7.17 2.87 3.80
CA TRP A 144 8.51 2.35 4.06
C TRP A 144 8.54 0.85 3.81
N ASN A 145 9.51 0.41 3.01
CA ASN A 145 9.69 -0.99 2.62
C ASN A 145 8.40 -1.63 2.11
N ASP A 146 7.60 -0.90 1.35
CA ASP A 146 6.30 -1.39 0.85
C ASP A 146 6.36 -1.73 -0.64
N TYR A 147 5.41 -2.54 -1.08
CA TYR A 147 5.26 -2.92 -2.49
C TYR A 147 4.92 -1.71 -3.37
N GLY A 148 5.24 -1.83 -4.66
CA GLY A 148 4.75 -0.90 -5.67
C GLY A 148 3.25 -1.01 -5.94
N PRO A 149 2.71 -0.18 -6.84
CA PRO A 149 1.27 -0.05 -7.07
C PRO A 149 0.64 -1.23 -7.82
N TYR A 150 1.45 -2.03 -8.52
CA TYR A 150 0.98 -3.15 -9.33
C TYR A 150 1.15 -4.48 -8.61
N ASP A 151 0.24 -5.43 -8.85
CA ASP A 151 0.26 -6.76 -8.23
C ASP A 151 1.59 -7.50 -8.41
N TYR A 152 2.27 -7.33 -9.56
CA TYR A 152 3.57 -7.95 -9.82
C TYR A 152 4.63 -7.62 -8.76
N HIS A 153 4.56 -6.43 -8.14
CA HIS A 153 5.50 -6.07 -7.08
C HIS A 153 5.32 -6.96 -5.86
N ARG A 154 4.09 -7.33 -5.53
CA ARG A 154 3.82 -8.26 -4.44
C ARG A 154 4.18 -9.70 -4.82
N ASP A 155 3.96 -10.07 -6.09
CA ASP A 155 4.24 -11.43 -6.57
C ASP A 155 5.74 -11.74 -6.54
N PHE A 156 6.57 -10.84 -7.07
CA PHE A 156 8.04 -10.96 -7.11
C PHE A 156 8.75 -10.33 -5.90
N ASN A 157 7.99 -9.96 -4.88
CA ASN A 157 8.52 -9.37 -3.66
C ASN A 157 9.35 -8.09 -3.87
N LEU A 158 9.01 -7.26 -4.84
CA LEU A 158 9.71 -6.03 -5.18
C LEU A 158 9.23 -4.88 -4.28
N THR A 159 10.16 -4.28 -3.56
CA THR A 159 9.86 -3.29 -2.52
C THR A 159 10.64 -2.01 -2.74
N PHE A 160 10.05 -0.89 -2.35
CA PHE A 160 10.73 0.40 -2.33
C PHE A 160 11.06 0.78 -0.87
N PRO A 161 12.31 1.15 -0.55
CA PRO A 161 12.67 1.56 0.81
C PRO A 161 11.84 2.74 1.33
N LEU A 162 11.58 3.73 0.46
CA LEU A 162 10.75 4.90 0.77
C LEU A 162 9.89 5.26 -0.44
N GLN A 163 8.60 5.49 -0.22
CA GLN A 163 7.71 6.10 -1.20
C GLN A 163 6.93 7.25 -0.53
N LEU A 164 7.01 8.44 -1.09
CA LEU A 164 6.28 9.62 -0.65
C LEU A 164 5.35 10.07 -1.77
N PHE A 165 4.13 10.42 -1.41
CA PHE A 165 3.13 11.00 -2.29
C PHE A 165 2.57 12.25 -1.62
N ALA A 166 2.37 13.30 -2.39
CA ALA A 166 1.71 14.51 -1.96
C ALA A 166 0.83 15.02 -3.10
N ASP A 167 -0.41 15.36 -2.79
CA ASP A 167 -1.36 15.95 -3.72
C ASP A 167 -2.03 17.16 -3.06
N VAL A 168 -2.16 18.24 -3.82
CA VAL A 168 -2.87 19.45 -3.44
C VAL A 168 -3.83 19.79 -4.56
N ALA A 169 -5.12 19.78 -4.24
CA ALA A 169 -6.20 20.04 -5.18
C ALA A 169 -7.10 21.18 -4.71
N TYR A 170 -7.57 21.97 -5.66
CA TYR A 170 -8.61 22.99 -5.48
C TYR A 170 -9.90 22.51 -6.15
N THR A 171 -10.97 22.38 -5.36
CA THR A 171 -12.29 21.89 -5.77
C THR A 171 -13.26 23.06 -5.96
N LEU A 172 -14.06 23.04 -7.03
CA LEU A 172 -15.19 23.95 -7.18
C LEU A 172 -16.36 23.50 -6.29
N GLY A 173 -16.24 23.73 -4.99
CA GLY A 173 -17.20 23.28 -3.97
C GLY A 173 -16.49 22.73 -2.72
N MET A 174 -17.25 22.03 -1.87
CA MET A 174 -16.68 21.26 -0.76
C MET A 174 -16.26 19.86 -1.26
N PRO A 175 -15.04 19.39 -0.98
CA PRO A 175 -14.58 18.05 -1.36
C PRO A 175 -15.56 16.96 -0.90
N VAL A 176 -16.09 16.16 -1.83
CA VAL A 176 -16.89 14.95 -1.56
C VAL A 176 -16.21 13.71 -2.15
N TRP A 177 -16.41 12.54 -1.53
CA TRP A 177 -15.70 11.30 -1.88
C TRP A 177 -16.28 10.59 -3.10
N TRP A 178 -17.60 10.65 -3.30
CA TRP A 178 -18.31 9.84 -4.31
C TRP A 178 -18.82 10.64 -5.50
N GLU A 179 -19.02 11.94 -5.33
CA GLU A 179 -19.46 12.77 -6.44
C GLU A 179 -18.22 13.27 -7.17
N PRO A 180 -18.12 13.03 -8.49
CA PRO A 180 -17.07 13.67 -9.27
C PRO A 180 -17.20 15.17 -9.04
N GLN A 181 -16.07 15.82 -8.77
CA GLN A 181 -16.01 17.27 -8.63
C GLN A 181 -15.06 17.84 -9.65
N THR A 182 -15.42 19.01 -10.16
CA THR A 182 -14.49 19.78 -10.98
C THR A 182 -13.38 20.29 -10.08
N MET A 183 -12.16 19.80 -10.31
CA MET A 183 -10.99 20.13 -9.50
C MET A 183 -9.73 20.24 -10.33
N VAL A 184 -8.85 21.12 -9.89
CA VAL A 184 -7.50 21.29 -10.45
C VAL A 184 -6.49 20.97 -9.36
N GLY A 185 -5.46 20.19 -9.67
CA GLY A 185 -4.50 19.76 -8.67
C GLY A 185 -3.11 19.51 -9.21
N ILE A 186 -2.17 19.41 -8.26
CA ILE A 186 -0.77 19.08 -8.49
C ILE A 186 -0.41 17.95 -7.55
N ALA A 187 0.01 16.82 -8.13
CA ALA A 187 0.49 15.66 -7.42
C ALA A 187 1.99 15.47 -7.68
N GLY A 188 2.71 15.14 -6.62
CA GLY A 188 4.11 14.78 -6.63
C GLY A 188 4.32 13.43 -5.97
N LYS A 189 5.28 12.69 -6.49
CA LYS A 189 5.65 11.38 -6.00
C LYS A 189 7.16 11.24 -6.04
N TYR A 190 7.71 10.76 -4.93
CA TYR A 190 9.13 10.54 -4.74
C TYR A 190 9.35 9.12 -4.23
N ARG A 191 10.36 8.43 -4.76
CA ARG A 191 10.74 7.10 -4.30
C ARG A 191 12.24 6.96 -4.25
N THR A 192 12.72 6.17 -3.28
CA THR A 192 14.08 5.64 -3.31
C THR A 192 14.07 4.21 -3.83
N LEU A 193 15.17 3.80 -4.46
CA LEU A 193 15.37 2.48 -5.04
C LEU A 193 16.58 1.81 -4.36
N ASP A 194 16.43 0.54 -4.00
CA ASP A 194 17.49 -0.36 -3.54
C ASP A 194 17.57 -1.62 -4.41
N SER A 195 18.41 -2.57 -4.03
CA SER A 195 18.56 -3.86 -4.71
C SER A 195 17.27 -4.70 -4.84
N ASN A 196 16.23 -4.38 -4.07
CA ASN A 196 14.92 -5.04 -4.13
C ASN A 196 13.89 -4.23 -4.93
N SER A 197 14.26 -3.06 -5.43
CA SER A 197 13.39 -2.17 -6.17
C SER A 197 13.49 -2.47 -7.67
N PRO A 198 12.36 -2.42 -8.41
CA PRO A 198 12.42 -2.45 -9.87
C PRO A 198 13.24 -1.26 -10.38
N ARG A 199 13.98 -1.45 -11.49
CA ARG A 199 14.79 -0.42 -12.16
C ARG A 199 16.00 0.10 -11.36
N TYR A 200 16.31 -0.50 -10.21
CA TYR A 200 17.58 -0.20 -9.54
C TYR A 200 18.75 -0.72 -10.36
N CYS A 201 19.64 0.19 -10.77
CA CYS A 201 20.76 -0.09 -11.66
C CYS A 201 21.98 0.75 -11.23
N PRO A 202 22.70 0.32 -10.18
CA PRO A 202 23.89 1.03 -9.70
C PRO A 202 25.07 0.87 -10.67
N GLU A 203 25.17 -0.28 -11.34
CA GLU A 203 26.19 -0.58 -12.33
C GLU A 203 25.59 -1.39 -13.49
N GLU A 204 26.10 -1.17 -14.69
CA GLU A 204 25.73 -1.90 -15.90
C GLU A 204 26.87 -2.86 -16.27
N ILE A 205 26.57 -4.15 -16.36
CA ILE A 205 27.53 -5.20 -16.71
C ILE A 205 27.16 -5.85 -18.05
N ALA A 206 28.15 -6.43 -18.73
CA ALA A 206 27.91 -7.24 -19.92
C ALA A 206 27.25 -8.57 -19.52
N GLY A 207 26.03 -8.79 -19.98
CA GLY A 207 25.26 -10.00 -19.80
C GLY A 207 25.81 -11.19 -20.60
N PRO A 208 25.23 -12.40 -20.40
CA PRO A 208 25.75 -13.65 -20.97
C PRO A 208 25.81 -13.67 -22.50
N THR A 209 24.98 -12.87 -23.15
CA THR A 209 24.84 -12.72 -24.62
C THR A 209 25.51 -11.45 -25.16
N GLY A 210 26.19 -10.68 -24.30
CA GLY A 210 26.79 -9.38 -24.65
C GLY A 210 25.85 -8.18 -24.60
N GLU A 211 24.60 -8.37 -24.15
CA GLU A 211 23.68 -7.28 -23.84
C GLU A 211 24.07 -6.57 -22.54
N VAL A 212 23.76 -5.28 -22.41
CA VAL A 212 24.03 -4.55 -21.17
C VAL A 212 22.90 -4.83 -20.18
N VAL A 213 23.24 -5.36 -19.01
CA VAL A 213 22.30 -5.73 -17.95
C VAL A 213 22.66 -4.99 -16.67
N CYS A 214 21.66 -4.51 -15.95
CA CYS A 214 21.85 -3.90 -14.64
C CYS A 214 22.25 -4.94 -13.59
N ASP A 215 23.30 -4.67 -12.82
CA ASP A 215 23.65 -5.43 -11.62
C ASP A 215 23.10 -4.73 -10.36
N PRO A 216 21.96 -5.17 -9.81
CA PRO A 216 21.38 -4.55 -8.60
C PRO A 216 22.17 -4.87 -7.32
N LEU A 217 23.16 -5.76 -7.36
CA LEU A 217 23.99 -6.14 -6.21
C LEU A 217 25.32 -5.41 -6.17
N ALA A 218 25.70 -4.74 -7.26
CA ALA A 218 26.89 -3.90 -7.30
C ALA A 218 26.81 -2.78 -6.23
N PRO A 219 27.94 -2.41 -5.62
CA PRO A 219 27.97 -1.35 -4.63
C PRO A 219 27.59 -0.01 -5.28
N GLY A 220 26.48 0.58 -4.84
CA GLY A 220 26.02 1.88 -5.31
C GLY A 220 25.15 2.60 -4.29
N GLU A 221 24.91 3.89 -4.53
CA GLU A 221 23.95 4.66 -3.74
C GLU A 221 22.52 4.22 -4.03
N LEU A 222 21.56 4.64 -3.19
CA LEU A 222 20.15 4.41 -3.47
C LEU A 222 19.73 5.22 -4.71
N GLY A 223 18.99 4.57 -5.62
CA GLY A 223 18.38 5.27 -6.74
C GLY A 223 17.28 6.19 -6.26
N VAL A 224 16.93 7.19 -7.08
CA VAL A 224 15.82 8.11 -6.79
C VAL A 224 14.94 8.29 -8.01
N GLU A 225 13.62 8.28 -7.78
CA GLU A 225 12.62 8.55 -8.82
C GLU A 225 11.72 9.69 -8.38
N TRP A 226 11.47 10.63 -9.29
CA TRP A 226 10.53 11.74 -9.12
C TRP A 226 9.51 11.73 -10.24
N GLU A 227 8.24 11.90 -9.87
CA GLU A 227 7.12 12.01 -10.80
C GLU A 227 6.26 13.20 -10.35
N PHE A 228 5.98 14.11 -11.27
CA PHE A 228 5.12 15.27 -11.04
C PHE A 228 4.00 15.26 -12.07
N LYS A 229 2.77 15.49 -11.60
CA LYS A 229 1.58 15.52 -12.43
C LYS A 229 0.75 16.73 -12.07
N THR A 230 0.31 17.47 -13.08
CA THR A 230 -0.80 18.40 -12.96
C THR A 230 -2.04 17.75 -13.55
N TYR A 231 -3.21 18.03 -13.00
CA TYR A 231 -4.44 17.48 -13.52
C TYR A 231 -5.61 18.44 -13.39
N LEU A 232 -6.57 18.26 -14.28
CA LEU A 232 -7.86 18.91 -14.27
C LEU A 232 -8.91 17.82 -14.44
N HIS A 233 -9.72 17.64 -13.41
CA HIS A 233 -10.87 16.75 -13.42
C HIS A 233 -12.10 17.61 -13.69
N PHE A 234 -12.93 17.23 -14.66
CA PHE A 234 -14.25 17.83 -14.88
C PHE A 234 -15.32 16.86 -14.44
N ALA A 235 -16.18 17.29 -13.54
CA ALA A 235 -17.42 16.58 -13.24
C ALA A 235 -18.47 17.01 -14.27
N ILE A 236 -18.88 16.08 -15.13
CA ILE A 236 -19.94 16.25 -16.12
C ILE A 236 -21.06 15.26 -15.80
#